data_AF-A0A7I8DMB2-F1
#
_entry.id   AF-A0A7I8DMB2-F1
#
_cell.length_a   1.000
_cell.length_b   1.000
_cell.length_c   1.000
_cell.angle_alpha   90.00
_cell.angle_beta   90.00
_cell.angle_gamma   90.00
#
_symmetry.space_group_name_H-M   'P 1'
#
loop_
_entity.id
_entity.type
_entity.pdbx_description
1 polymer ?
#
loop_
_entity_poly.entity_id
_entity_poly.type
_entity_poly.pdbx_seq_one_letter_code
_entity_poly.pdbx_strand_id
1 'polypeptide(L)' 'MMRQYESKPTYYIWKTNDSDEDDICKQKLYWQSMGFRTVVFQDGDCNKDINIAMKAIIQNHLRSS' A
#
# COMPACT_ATOMS: atom_id res chain seq x y z
N MET A 1 -28.99 8.72 -11.84
CA MET A 1 -27.96 7.67 -11.86
C MET A 1 -26.70 8.22 -11.20
N MET A 2 -26.45 7.90 -9.93
CA MET A 2 -25.17 8.22 -9.30
C MET A 2 -24.20 7.09 -9.64
N ARG A 3 -23.18 7.36 -10.46
CA ARG A 3 -22.04 6.44 -10.59
C ARG A 3 -21.31 6.51 -9.26
N GLN A 4 -21.50 5.52 -8.38
CA GLN A 4 -20.55 5.29 -7.29
C GLN A 4 -19.18 5.14 -7.95
N TYR A 5 -18.28 6.09 -7.69
CA TYR A 5 -16.87 5.94 -8.01
C TYR A 5 -16.37 4.87 -7.03
N GLU A 6 -16.54 3.59 -7.38
CA GLU A 6 -15.91 2.51 -6.63
C GLU A 6 -14.40 2.72 -6.77
N SER A 7 -13.82 3.37 -5.76
CA SER A 7 -12.38 3.55 -5.68
C SER A 7 -11.74 2.18 -5.81
N LYS A 8 -10.80 2.03 -6.74
CA LYS A 8 -10.07 0.78 -6.91
C LYS A 8 -9.53 0.33 -5.54
N PRO A 9 -9.77 -0.92 -5.13
CA PRO A 9 -9.31 -1.39 -3.83
C PRO A 9 -7.78 -1.31 -3.78
N THR A 10 -7.26 -0.85 -2.65
CA THR A 10 -5.81 -0.63 -2.46
C THR A 10 -5.23 -1.75 -1.60
N TYR A 11 -4.21 -2.43 -2.13
CA TYR A 11 -3.45 -3.46 -1.41
C TYR A 11 -2.10 -2.89 -0.95
N TYR A 12 -1.79 -3.05 0.33
CA TYR A 12 -0.56 -2.55 0.94
C TYR A 12 0.41 -3.71 1.11
N ILE A 13 1.60 -3.59 0.50
CA ILE A 13 2.69 -4.53 0.67
C ILE A 13 3.63 -3.96 1.71
N TRP A 14 3.85 -4.70 2.80
CA TRP A 14 4.82 -4.33 3.83
C TRP A 14 6.19 -4.87 3.48
N LYS A 15 7.15 -3.95 3.33
CA LYS A 15 8.56 -4.23 3.06
C LYS A 15 9.36 -3.96 4.33
N THR A 16 10.00 -5.01 4.82
CA THR A 16 11.02 -4.94 5.88
C THR A 16 12.42 -4.93 5.25
N ASN A 17 13.46 -4.63 6.04
CA ASN A 17 14.85 -4.65 5.54
C ASN A 17 15.30 -6.05 5.07
N ASP A 18 14.67 -7.11 5.56
CA ASP A 18 14.93 -8.50 5.17
C ASP A 18 14.04 -8.99 4.02
N SER A 19 13.17 -8.13 3.48
CA SER A 19 12.27 -8.52 2.41
C SER A 19 12.98 -8.62 1.06
N ASP A 20 12.72 -9.70 0.34
CA ASP A 20 13.22 -9.92 -1.02
C ASP A 20 12.47 -9.02 -2.03
N GLU A 21 13.22 -8.24 -2.82
CA GLU A 21 12.67 -7.33 -3.83
C GLU A 21 11.89 -8.08 -4.93
N ASP A 22 12.32 -9.29 -5.29
CA ASP A 22 11.67 -10.09 -6.33
C ASP A 22 10.28 -10.57 -5.88
N ASP A 23 10.14 -10.95 -4.61
CA ASP A 23 8.85 -11.37 -4.07
C ASP A 23 7.88 -10.20 -3.89
N ILE A 24 8.39 -9.01 -3.54
CA ILE A 24 7.59 -7.77 -3.56
C ILE A 24 7.12 -7.45 -4.98
N CYS A 25 8.00 -7.61 -5.97
CA CYS A 25 7.65 -7.39 -7.38
C CYS A 25 6.56 -8.37 -7.85
N LYS A 26 6.68 -9.66 -7.53
CA LYS A 26 5.67 -10.67 -7.84
C LYS A 26 4.33 -10.35 -7.18
N GLN A 27 4.31 -10.00 -5.89
CA GLN A 27 3.08 -9.60 -5.20
C GLN A 27 2.46 -8.34 -5.84
N LYS A 28 3.29 -7.35 -6.17
CA LYS A 28 2.83 -6.11 -6.81
C LYS A 28 2.14 -6.41 -8.15
N LEU A 29 2.77 -7.21 -9.00
CA LEU A 29 2.24 -7.61 -10.30
C LEU A 29 0.95 -8.43 -10.16
N TYR A 30 0.92 -9.36 -9.20
CA TYR A 30 -0.26 -10.18 -8.92
C TYR A 30 -1.48 -9.32 -8.58
N TRP A 31 -1.36 -8.43 -7.60
CA TRP A 31 -2.48 -7.57 -7.18
C TRP A 31 -2.86 -6.53 -8.25
N GLN A 32 -1.90 -6.00 -9.00
CA GLN A 32 -2.19 -5.11 -10.13
C GLN A 32 -2.96 -5.83 -11.24
N SER A 33 -2.62 -7.09 -11.52
CA SER A 33 -3.35 -7.90 -12.50
C SER A 33 -4.82 -8.12 -12.08
N MET A 34 -5.10 -8.11 -10.78
CA MET A 34 -6.44 -8.19 -10.21
C MET A 34 -7.17 -6.84 -10.13
N GLY A 35 -6.59 -5.77 -10.66
CA GLY A 35 -7.21 -4.44 -10.66
C GLY A 35 -7.04 -3.63 -9.37
N PHE A 36 -6.24 -4.12 -8.42
CA PHE A 36 -5.92 -3.39 -7.20
C PHE A 36 -4.87 -2.30 -7.48
N ARG A 37 -4.97 -1.22 -6.72
CA ARG A 37 -3.85 -0.28 -6.57
C ARG A 37 -2.88 -0.86 -5.54
N THR A 38 -1.63 -1.08 -5.88
CA THR A 38 -0.61 -1.53 -4.92
C THR A 38 0.25 -0.38 -4.42
N VAL A 39 0.45 -0.35 -3.10
CA VAL A 39 1.34 0.58 -2.42
C VAL A 39 2.34 -0.25 -1.63
N VAL A 40 3.63 -0.10 -1.92
CA VAL A 40 4.70 -0.73 -1.13
C VAL A 40 5.08 0.25 -0.04
N PHE A 41 4.92 -0.17 1.20
CA PHE A 41 5.34 0.56 2.38
C PHE A 41 6.63 -0.07 2.90
N GLN A 42 7.72 0.69 2.90
CA GLN A 42 8.96 0.26 3.52
C GLN A 42 9.05 0.89 4.90
N ASP A 43 9.11 0.06 5.94
CA ASP A 43 9.41 0.54 7.28
C ASP A 43 10.86 1.02 7.27
N GLY A 44 11.05 2.34 7.27
CA GLY A 44 12.38 2.91 7.21
C GLY A 44 12.93 3.04 8.61
N ASP A 45 14.01 2.34 8.93
CA ASP A 45 14.75 2.36 10.20
C ASP A 45 13.87 2.10 11.43
N CYS A 46 14.19 1.09 12.24
CA CYS A 46 13.37 0.64 13.37
C CYS A 46 13.11 1.71 14.47
N ASN A 47 13.69 2.90 14.30
CA ASN A 47 13.45 4.11 15.08
C ASN A 47 12.29 5.00 14.56
N LYS A 48 11.70 4.73 13.40
CA LYS A 48 10.55 5.50 12.90
C LYS A 48 9.25 4.82 13.28
N ASP A 49 8.83 5.19 14.48
CA ASP A 49 7.52 5.01 15.11
C ASP A 49 6.38 4.60 14.14
N ILE A 50 5.87 3.37 14.30
CA ILE A 50 4.76 2.76 13.54
C ILE A 50 3.51 3.69 13.46
N ASN A 51 3.37 4.59 14.42
CA ASN A 51 2.33 5.61 14.44
C ASN A 51 2.43 6.60 13.26
N ILE A 52 3.64 6.87 12.77
CA ILE A 52 3.89 7.71 11.59
C ILE A 52 3.43 6.98 10.32
N ALA A 53 3.76 5.69 10.22
CA ALA A 53 3.30 4.83 9.12
C ALA A 53 1.77 4.78 9.05
N MET A 54 1.11 4.53 10.18
CA MET A 54 -0.35 4.51 10.28
C MET A 54 -0.98 5.85 9.92
N LYS A 55 -0.42 6.98 10.40
CA LYS A 55 -0.88 8.32 10.02
C LYS A 55 -0.79 8.57 8.52
N ALA A 56 0.30 8.18 7.89
CA ALA A 56 0.50 8.37 6.45
C ALA A 56 -0.53 7.56 5.63
N ILE A 57 -0.79 6.31 6.03
CA ILE A 57 -1.80 5.45 5.39
C ILE A 57 -3.19 6.08 5.50
N ILE A 58 -3.59 6.49 6.71
CA ILE A 58 -4.90 7.13 6.96
C ILE A 58 -5.04 8.41 6.12
N GLN A 59 -4.02 9.27 6.11
CA GLN A 59 -4.05 10.51 5.31
C GLN A 59 -4.15 10.24 3.81
N ASN A 60 -3.44 9.23 3.31
CA ASN A 60 -3.50 8.88 1.90
C ASN A 60 -4.87 8.30 1.51
N HIS A 61 -5.49 7.49 2.38
CA HIS A 61 -6.84 6.97 2.18
C HIS A 61 -7.89 8.09 2.19
N LEU A 62 -7.81 9.02 3.14
CA LEU A 62 -8.72 10.18 3.25
C LEU A 62 -8.60 11.14 2.07
N ARG A 63 -7.42 11.28 1.45
CA ARG A 63 -7.23 12.09 0.23
C ARG A 63 -7.73 11.39 -1.04
N SER A 64 -7.94 10.08 -0.98
CA SER A 64 -8.40 9.26 -2.11
C SER A 64 -9.92 9.10 -2.15
N SER A 65 -10.62 9.49 -1.08
CA SER A 65 -12.08 9.47 -0.93
C SER A 65 -12.66 10.86 -1.13
#